data_AF-A0A7V9ESY9-F1
#
_entry.id   AF-A0A7V9ESY9-F1
#
_cell.length_a   1.000
_cell.length_b   1.000
_cell.length_c   1.000
_cell.angle_alpha   90.00
_cell.angle_beta   90.00
_cell.angle_gamma   90.00
#
_symmetry.space_group_name_H-M   'P 1'
#
loop_
_entity.id
_entity.type
_entity.pdbx_description
1 polymer ?
#
loop_
_entity_poly.entity_id
_entity_poly.type
_entity_poly.pdbx_seq_one_letter_code
_entity_poly.pdbx_strand_id
1 'polypeptide(L)'
;MNQGSGTTPTSSRLQVLVLEPDETLAAEILSAVEEAAPGTGADRAASLGEAQQLGVEQKPALFVLVSTPPAIWRRSSSTTCAPVIPMPAPSS
;
A
#
# COMPACT_ATOMS: atom_id res chain seq x y z
N MET A 1 12.84 -51.24 -13.81
CA MET A 1 11.79 -50.63 -12.97
C MET A 1 12.29 -49.24 -12.61
N ASN A 2 11.62 -48.20 -13.13
CA ASN A 2 12.06 -46.81 -13.06
C ASN A 2 11.98 -46.28 -11.62
N GLN A 3 13.10 -45.79 -11.11
CA GLN A 3 13.15 -44.99 -9.89
C GLN A 3 12.51 -43.64 -10.20
N GLY A 4 11.37 -43.35 -9.56
CA GLY A 4 10.69 -42.06 -9.69
C GLY A 4 11.55 -40.95 -9.09
N SER A 5 12.10 -40.09 -9.95
CA SER A 5 12.70 -38.83 -9.54
C SER A 5 11.69 -38.04 -8.72
N GLY A 6 12.01 -37.80 -7.46
CA GLY A 6 11.23 -36.95 -6.57
C GLY A 6 11.08 -35.57 -7.20
N THR A 7 9.90 -35.27 -7.71
CA THR A 7 9.49 -33.89 -7.98
C THR A 7 9.30 -33.23 -6.62
N THR A 8 10.34 -32.62 -6.07
CA THR A 8 10.14 -31.53 -5.10
C THR A 8 9.14 -30.59 -5.74
N PRO A 9 7.98 -30.30 -5.13
CA PRO A 9 7.09 -29.29 -5.66
C PRO A 9 7.94 -28.03 -5.73
N THR A 10 8.14 -27.51 -6.95
CA THR A 10 8.55 -26.13 -7.16
C THR A 10 7.49 -25.31 -6.43
N SER A 11 7.76 -24.98 -5.16
CA SER A 11 6.94 -24.05 -4.41
C SER A 11 7.01 -22.79 -5.23
N SER A 12 5.95 -22.53 -5.98
CA SER A 12 5.81 -21.34 -6.80
C SER A 12 5.90 -20.19 -5.82
N ARG A 13 7.11 -19.62 -5.71
CA ARG A 13 7.40 -18.49 -4.85
C ARG A 13 6.48 -17.39 -5.34
N LEU A 14 5.47 -17.06 -4.54
CA LEU A 14 4.51 -16.02 -4.92
C LEU A 14 5.29 -14.74 -5.16
N GLN A 15 5.02 -14.08 -6.28
CA GLN A 15 5.64 -12.81 -6.65
C GLN A 15 4.57 -11.72 -6.49
N VAL A 16 4.83 -10.74 -5.65
CA VAL A 16 3.91 -9.65 -5.34
C VAL A 16 4.53 -8.34 -5.83
N LEU A 17 3.74 -7.55 -6.56
CA LEU A 17 4.16 -6.22 -7.01
C LEU A 17 3.30 -5.16 -6.34
N VAL A 18 3.95 -4.28 -5.57
CA VAL A 18 3.30 -3.18 -4.85
C VAL A 18 3.50 -1.90 -5.63
N LEU A 19 2.40 -1.30 -6.09
CA LEU A 19 2.39 0.06 -6.60
C LEU A 19 2.10 1.02 -5.46
N GLU A 20 3.14 1.67 -4.96
CA GLU A 20 3.00 2.76 -3.99
C GLU A 20 4.10 3.82 -4.15
N PRO A 21 3.73 5.08 -4.47
CA PRO A 21 4.70 6.17 -4.56
C PRO A 21 5.31 6.58 -3.22
N ASP A 22 4.59 6.46 -2.10
CA ASP A 22 5.16 6.78 -0.79
C ASP A 22 6.14 5.69 -0.33
N GLU A 23 7.41 6.07 -0.20
CA GLU A 23 8.47 5.14 0.17
C GLU A 23 8.29 4.52 1.55
N THR A 24 7.76 5.29 2.50
CA THR A 24 7.59 4.82 3.88
C THR A 24 6.48 3.78 3.93
N LEU A 25 5.34 4.07 3.31
CA LEU A 25 4.22 3.15 3.23
C LEU A 25 4.58 1.90 2.43
N ALA A 26 5.31 2.04 1.33
CA ALA A 26 5.79 0.91 0.55
C ALA A 26 6.67 -0.04 1.39
N ALA A 27 7.58 0.50 2.21
CA ALA A 27 8.45 -0.30 3.08
C ALA A 27 7.65 -1.06 4.16
N GLU A 28 6.65 -0.42 4.76
CA GLU A 28 5.76 -1.06 5.73
C GLU A 28 4.92 -2.17 5.09
N ILE A 29 4.41 -1.94 3.87
CA ILE A 29 3.66 -2.96 3.11
C ILE A 29 4.56 -4.15 2.78
N LEU A 30 5.77 -3.92 2.27
CA LEU A 30 6.71 -5.00 1.94
C LEU A 30 7.09 -5.81 3.18
N SER A 31 7.31 -5.14 4.32
CA SER A 31 7.58 -5.81 5.60
C SER A 31 6.39 -6.67 6.04
N ALA A 32 5.16 -6.16 5.94
CA ALA A 32 3.97 -6.92 6.26
C ALA A 32 3.76 -8.13 5.34
N VAL A 33 4.11 -8.01 4.05
CA VAL A 33 4.04 -9.12 3.08
C VAL A 33 5.04 -10.22 3.41
N GLU A 34 6.30 -9.86 3.74
CA GLU A 34 7.31 -10.85 4.13
C GLU A 34 6.92 -11.57 5.43
N GLU A 35 6.41 -10.84 6.43
CA GLU A 35 5.95 -11.43 7.69
C GLU A 35 4.73 -12.35 7.49
N ALA A 36 3.77 -11.95 6.64
CA ALA A 36 2.57 -12.73 6.38
C ALA A 36 2.84 -13.95 5.48
N ALA A 37 3.82 -13.87 4.59
CA ALA A 37 4.17 -14.92 3.66
C ALA A 37 5.70 -14.98 3.44
N PRO A 38 6.45 -15.56 4.39
CA PRO A 38 7.91 -15.61 4.35
C PRO A 38 8.44 -16.27 3.08
N GLY A 39 9.43 -15.64 2.46
CA GLY A 39 10.00 -16.12 1.22
C GLY A 39 9.11 -15.89 -0.01
N THR A 40 8.10 -15.02 0.07
CA THR A 40 7.44 -14.43 -1.11
C THR A 40 8.40 -13.41 -1.74
N GLY A 41 8.52 -13.39 -3.07
CA GLY A 41 9.24 -12.31 -3.74
C GLY A 41 8.33 -11.08 -3.78
N ALA A 42 8.79 -9.96 -3.25
CA ALA A 42 8.02 -8.72 -3.24
C ALA A 42 8.84 -7.58 -3.84
N ASP A 43 8.28 -6.96 -4.87
CA ASP A 43 8.87 -5.81 -5.57
C ASP A 43 7.99 -4.58 -5.45
N ARG A 44 8.62 -3.42 -5.58
CA ARG A 44 8.00 -2.09 -5.51
C ARG A 44 8.02 -1.42 -6.86
N ALA A 45 6.96 -0.69 -7.16
CA ALA A 45 6.91 0.32 -8.20
C ALA A 45 6.38 1.64 -7.59
N ALA A 46 7.04 2.76 -7.89
CA ALA A 46 6.58 4.09 -7.49
C ALA A 46 5.56 4.68 -8.46
N SER A 47 5.42 4.11 -9.66
CA SER A 47 4.50 4.58 -10.69
C SER A 47 3.88 3.44 -11.51
N LEU A 48 2.69 3.66 -12.05
CA LEU A 48 2.00 2.65 -12.86
C LEU A 48 2.82 2.26 -14.10
N GLY A 49 3.63 3.18 -14.64
CA GLY A 49 4.52 2.89 -15.76
C GLY A 49 5.65 1.92 -15.39
N GLU A 50 6.21 2.07 -14.19
CA GLU A 50 7.22 1.15 -13.64
C GLU A 50 6.59 -0.20 -13.28
N ALA A 51 5.40 -0.20 -12.67
CA ALA A 51 4.68 -1.43 -12.35
C ALA A 51 4.33 -2.25 -13.61
N GLN A 52 4.05 -1.57 -14.74
CA GLN A 52 3.82 -2.26 -16.01
C GLN A 52 5.09 -2.91 -16.55
N GLN A 53 6.25 -2.25 -16.44
CA GLN A 53 7.53 -2.82 -16.87
C GLN A 53 7.87 -4.07 -16.04
N LEU A 54 7.82 -3.94 -14.71
CA LEU A 54 8.05 -5.05 -13.79
C LEU A 54 7.01 -6.16 -13.92
N GLY A 55 5.74 -5.81 -14.20
CA GLY A 55 4.66 -6.76 -14.41
C GLY A 55 4.85 -7.63 -15.65
N VAL A 56 5.40 -7.08 -16.72
CA VAL A 56 5.70 -7.82 -17.96
C VAL A 56 6.92 -8.73 -17.76
N GLU A 57 7.94 -8.26 -17.05
CA GLU A 57 9.18 -9.01 -16.84
C GLU A 57 9.03 -10.13 -15.81
N GLN A 58 8.38 -9.86 -14.68
CA GLN A 58 8.32 -10.78 -13.53
C GLN A 58 7.03 -11.60 -13.47
N LYS A 59 6.00 -11.18 -14.19
CA LYS A 59 4.67 -11.81 -14.22
C LYS A 59 4.15 -12.16 -12.81
N PRO A 60 3.99 -11.14 -11.94
CA PRO A 60 3.63 -11.35 -10.55
C PRO A 60 2.24 -11.99 -10.40
N ALA A 61 2.06 -12.73 -9.31
CA ALA A 61 0.82 -13.39 -8.96
C ALA A 61 -0.23 -12.43 -8.35
N LEU A 62 0.21 -11.30 -7.77
CA LEU A 62 -0.64 -10.31 -7.14
C LEU A 62 -0.11 -8.88 -7.37
N PHE A 63 -1.02 -7.95 -7.66
CA PHE A 63 -0.76 -6.52 -7.72
C PHE A 63 -1.49 -5.80 -6.59
N VAL A 64 -0.77 -4.98 -5.82
CA VAL A 64 -1.36 -4.09 -4.81
C VAL A 64 -1.30 -2.66 -5.34
N LEU A 65 -2.46 -2.02 -5.46
CA LEU A 65 -2.57 -0.64 -5.94
C LEU A 65 -3.09 0.25 -4.81
N VAL A 66 -2.24 1.13 -4.30
CA VAL A 66 -2.65 2.09 -3.28
C VAL A 66 -3.10 3.37 -3.98
N SER A 67 -4.39 3.68 -3.82
CA SER A 67 -4.99 4.91 -4.35
C SER A 67 -5.11 5.91 -3.22
N THR A 68 -4.25 6.93 -3.20
CA THR A 68 -4.47 8.09 -2.34
C THR A 68 -5.64 8.90 -2.93
N PRO A 69 -6.74 9.13 -2.18
CA PRO A 69 -7.80 9.99 -2.69
C PRO A 69 -7.22 11.37 -2.98
N PRO A 70 -7.60 12.01 -4.10
CA PRO A 70 -7.09 13.33 -4.43
C PRO A 70 -7.40 14.30 -3.29
N ALA A 71 -6.47 15.21 -2.99
CA ALA A 71 -6.58 16.17 -1.88
C ALA A 71 -7.89 16.97 -1.87
N ILE A 72 -8.57 17.07 -3.03
CA ILE A 72 -9.89 17.68 -3.18
C ILE A 72 -11.02 16.97 -2.41
N TRP A 73 -10.79 15.73 -1.95
CA TRP A 73 -11.73 14.98 -1.10
C TRP A 73 -11.44 15.11 0.41
N ARG A 74 -10.38 15.84 0.81
CA ARG A 74 -10.24 16.23 2.23
C ARG A 74 -11.31 17.26 2.55
N ARG A 75 -12.44 16.76 3.06
CA ARG A 75 -13.54 17.57 3.59
C ARG A 75 -12.93 18.61 4.54
N SER A 76 -13.04 19.89 4.17
CA SER A 76 -12.55 21.01 4.97
C SER A 76 -13.38 21.08 6.25
N SER A 77 -12.88 20.49 7.34
CA SER A 77 -13.42 20.67 8.67
C SER A 77 -13.05 22.07 9.20
N SER A 78 -13.47 23.11 8.49
CA SER A 78 -13.45 24.47 9.02
C SER A 78 -14.63 24.64 9.96
N THR A 79 -14.56 23.99 11.13
CA THR A 79 -15.33 24.43 12.28
C THR A 79 -14.44 25.40 13.03
N THR A 80 -14.43 26.65 12.58
CA THR A 80 -14.05 27.78 13.43
C THR A 80 -15.08 27.84 14.54
N CYS A 81 -14.78 27.25 15.70
CA CYS A 81 -15.41 27.65 16.95
C CYS A 81 -14.94 29.08 17.23
N ALA A 82 -15.71 30.06 16.79
CA ALA A 82 -15.53 31.43 17.26
C ALA A 82 -15.75 31.42 18.79
N PRO A 83 -14.85 32.00 19.60
CA PRO A 83 -15.09 32.12 21.03
C PRO A 83 -16.31 33.02 21.24
N VAL A 84 -17.33 32.51 21.94
CA VAL A 84 -18.46 33.32 22.39
C VAL A 84 -17.91 34.36 23.37
N ILE A 85 -17.91 35.63 22.98
CA ILE A 85 -17.53 36.73 23.87
C ILE A 85 -18.73 36.93 24.84
N PRO A 86 -18.56 36.81 26.16
CA PRO A 86 -19.63 37.12 27.10
C PRO A 86 -19.94 38.63 27.07
N MET A 87 -21.20 38.98 26.84
CA MET A 87 -21.69 40.37 26.94
C MET A 87 -21.55 40.86 28.39
N PRO A 88 -21.14 42.13 28.63
CA PRO A 88 -21.23 42.73 29.95
C PRO A 88 -22.69 42.97 30.34
N ALA A 89 -23.02 42.66 31.60
CA ALA A 89 -24.34 42.90 32.17
C ALA A 89 -24.67 44.41 32.21
N PRO A 90 -25.94 44.81 32.01
CA PRO A 90 -26.34 46.20 32.15
C PRO A 90 -26.20 46.64 33.62
N SER A 91 -25.52 47.76 33.83
CA SER A 91 -25.45 48.41 35.14
C SER A 91 -26.82 49.00 35.48
N SER A 92 -27.26 48.81 36.74
CA SER A 92 -28.53 49.27 37.30
C SER A 92 -28.69 50.78 37.31
#